data_AF-A0A2G9YYN1-F1
#
_entry.id   AF-A0A2G9YYN1-F1
#
_cell.length_a   1.000
_cell.length_b   1.000
_cell.length_c   1.000
_cell.angle_alpha   90.00
_cell.angle_beta   90.00
_cell.angle_gamma   90.00
#
_symmetry.space_group_name_H-M   'P 1'
#
loop_
_entity.id
_entity.type
_entity.pdbx_description
1 polymer ?
#
loop_
_entity_poly.entity_id
_entity_poly.type
_entity_poly.pdbx_seq_one_letter_code
_entity_poly.pdbx_strand_id
1 'polypeptide(L)' 'MQLKSLPKTERPREKLIQKGTQNLKDEELLAILLGTGIEGKNVIEVAKQILN' A
#
# COMPACT_ATOMS: atom_id res chain seq x y z
N MET A 1 3.32 -11.53 0.76
CA MET A 1 4.49 -10.85 1.40
C MET A 1 3.98 -9.91 2.49
N GLN A 2 4.55 -9.92 3.69
CA GLN A 2 4.11 -8.99 4.74
C GLN A 2 4.62 -7.58 4.42
N LEU A 3 3.74 -6.56 4.49
CA LEU A 3 4.11 -5.14 4.29
C LEU A 3 5.28 -4.69 5.19
N LYS A 4 5.46 -5.34 6.33
CA LYS A 4 6.54 -5.07 7.30
C LYS A 4 7.93 -5.42 6.76
N SER A 5 8.03 -6.34 5.79
CA SER A 5 9.29 -6.74 5.15
C SER A 5 9.82 -5.72 4.16
N LEU A 6 8.98 -4.75 3.74
CA LEU A 6 9.43 -3.66 2.88
C LEU A 6 10.36 -2.71 3.65
N PRO A 7 11.44 -2.21 3.00
CA PRO A 7 12.22 -1.09 3.50
C PRO A 7 11.28 0.05 3.88
N LYS A 8 11.59 0.78 4.96
CA LYS A 8 10.73 1.88 5.42
C LYS A 8 10.44 2.90 4.31
N THR A 9 11.41 3.17 3.45
CA THR A 9 11.30 4.09 2.31
C THR A 9 10.35 3.64 1.20
N GLU A 10 10.05 2.34 1.14
CA GLU A 10 9.14 1.76 0.14
C GLU A 10 7.75 1.48 0.70
N ARG A 11 7.53 1.67 2.00
CA ARG A 11 6.20 1.52 2.58
C ARG A 11 5.30 2.64 2.04
N PRO A 12 4.04 2.34 1.66
CA PRO A 12 3.17 3.31 1.00
C PRO A 12 3.05 4.65 1.74
N ARG A 13 2.83 4.63 3.06
CA ARG A 13 2.72 5.87 3.86
C ARG A 13 4.00 6.69 3.89
N GLU A 14 5.14 6.02 4.02
CA GLU A 14 6.43 6.68 4.15
C GLU A 14 6.89 7.22 2.79
N LYS A 15 6.64 6.45 1.73
CA LYS A 15 6.84 6.85 0.34
C LYS A 15 5.96 8.05 -0.02
N LEU A 16 4.70 8.08 0.43
CA LEU A 16 3.79 9.22 0.28
C LEU A 16 4.35 10.48 0.96
N ILE A 17 4.83 10.36 2.21
CA ILE A 17 5.43 11.49 2.94
C ILE A 17 6.70 11.99 2.25
N GLN A 18 7.56 11.10 1.75
CA GLN A 18 8.86 11.47 1.18
C GLN A 18 8.80 11.95 -0.27
N LYS A 19 7.94 11.33 -1.10
CA LYS A 19 7.96 11.49 -2.55
C LYS A 19 6.65 12.03 -3.13
N GLY A 20 5.62 12.22 -2.30
CA GLY A 20 4.30 12.67 -2.75
C GLY A 20 3.50 11.57 -3.46
N THR A 21 2.22 11.86 -3.72
CA THR A 21 1.25 10.91 -4.31
C THR A 21 1.65 10.44 -5.70
N GLN A 22 2.32 11.28 -6.49
CA GLN A 22 2.74 10.99 -7.86
C GLN A 22 3.69 9.78 -7.97
N ASN A 23 4.32 9.39 -6.87
CA ASN A 23 5.26 8.29 -6.84
C ASN A 23 4.62 6.96 -6.40
N LEU A 24 3.32 6.97 -6.08
CA LEU A 24 2.55 5.80 -5.69
C LEU A 24 1.69 5.31 -6.85
N LYS A 25 1.50 4.00 -6.91
CA LYS A 25 0.47 3.40 -7.75
C LYS A 25 -0.91 3.55 -7.11
N ASP A 26 -1.96 3.45 -7.93
CA ASP A 26 -3.35 3.53 -7.46
C ASP A 26 -3.65 2.48 -6.38
N GLU A 27 -3.10 1.27 -6.51
CA GLU A 27 -3.26 0.24 -5.47
C GLU A 27 -2.57 0.62 -4.15
N GLU A 28 -1.47 1.38 -4.20
CA GLU A 28 -0.76 1.83 -2.99
C GLU A 28 -1.55 2.96 -2.32
N LEU A 29 -2.12 3.88 -3.11
CA LEU A 29 -2.98 4.96 -2.61
C LEU A 29 -4.24 4.39 -1.94
N LEU A 30 -4.92 3.46 -2.62
CA LEU A 30 -6.08 2.79 -2.06
C LEU A 30 -5.71 1.97 -0.81
N ALA A 31 -4.57 1.29 -0.81
CA ALA A 31 -4.12 0.56 0.37
C ALA A 31 -3.84 1.47 1.58
N ILE A 32 -3.37 2.70 1.37
CA ILE A 32 -3.21 3.69 2.45
C ILE A 32 -4.56 4.05 3.06
N LEU A 33 -5.59 4.24 2.23
CA LEU A 33 -6.95 4.57 2.65
C LEU A 33 -7.62 3.40 3.41
N LEU A 34 -7.43 2.17 2.92
CA LEU A 34 -7.95 0.96 3.57
C LEU A 34 -7.30 0.72 4.94
N GLY A 35 -6.00 1.05 5.08
CA GLY A 35 -5.24 0.97 6.33
C GLY A 35 -4.87 -0.45 6.77
N THR A 36 -5.73 -1.44 6.56
CA THR A 36 -5.51 -2.85 6.92
C THR A 36 -6.00 -3.80 5.84
N GLY A 37 -5.36 -4.97 5.77
CA GLY A 37 -5.82 -6.07 4.91
C GLY A 37 -6.96 -6.86 5.55
N ILE A 38 -7.33 -7.95 4.91
CA ILE A 38 -8.31 -8.92 5.42
C ILE A 38 -7.61 -10.23 5.79
N GLU A 39 -8.32 -11.17 6.41
CA GLU A 39 -7.76 -12.48 6.68
C GLU A 39 -7.23 -13.14 5.39
N GLY A 40 -5.98 -13.60 5.43
CA GLY A 40 -5.32 -14.24 4.30
C GLY A 40 -4.82 -13.31 3.18
N LYS A 41 -5.08 -11.99 3.22
CA LYS A 41 -4.61 -11.03 2.20
C LYS A 41 -4.13 -9.72 2.81
N ASN A 42 -2.95 -9.26 2.40
CA ASN A 42 -2.47 -7.96 2.85
C ASN A 42 -3.21 -6.80 2.16
N VAL A 43 -3.12 -5.59 2.73
CA VAL A 43 -3.85 -4.41 2.27
C VAL A 43 -3.58 -4.03 0.81
N ILE A 44 -2.37 -4.29 0.29
CA ILE A 44 -2.03 -4.05 -1.13
C ILE A 44 -2.71 -5.08 -2.03
N GLU A 45 -2.78 -6.34 -1.59
CA GLU A 45 -3.51 -7.38 -2.34
C GLU A 45 -5.01 -7.06 -2.40
N VAL A 46 -5.58 -6.59 -1.31
CA VAL A 46 -6.98 -6.14 -1.26
C VAL A 46 -7.21 -4.96 -2.21
N ALA A 47 -6.35 -3.93 -2.15
CA ALA A 47 -6.45 -2.78 -3.03
C ALA A 47 -6.37 -3.15 -4.51
N LYS A 48 -5.45 -4.07 -4.88
CA LYS A 48 -5.35 -4.60 -6.24
C LYS A 48 -6.60 -5.35 -6.69
N GLN A 49 -7.29 -6.06 -5.79
CA GLN A 49 -8.53 -6.77 -6.10
C GLN A 49 -9.74 -5.85 -6.26
N ILE A 50 -9.69 -4.63 -5.73
CA ILE A 50 -10.78 -3.65 -5.90
C ILE A 50 -10.63 -2.91 -7.23
N LEU A 51 -9.38 -2.65 -7.66
CA LEU A 51 -9.08 -1.88 -8.87
C LEU A 51 -9.03 -2.70 -10.17
N ASN A 52 -8.97 -4.04 -10.07
CA ASN A 52 -9.05 -5.00 -11.19
C ASN A 52 -10.37 -5.75 -11.17
#